data_AF-A0A8R7PH99-F1
#
_entry.id   AF-A0A8R7PH99-F1
#
_cell.length_a   1.000
_cell.length_b   1.000
_cell.length_c   1.000
_cell.angle_alpha   90.00
_cell.angle_beta   90.00
_cell.angle_gamma   90.00
#
_symmetry.space_group_name_H-M   'P 1'
#
loop_
_entity.id
_entity.type
_entity.pdbx_description
1 polymer ?
#
loop_
_entity_poly.entity_id
_entity_poly.type
_entity_poly.pdbx_seq_one_letter_code
_entity_poly.pdbx_strand_id
1 'polypeptide(L)'
;MARRSAPLLRRLVSSAPPLPGHGGGARRTVTYMPRPGDGTPRPVTLIPGDGIGPLVTGAVEQVMEAMHAPVYFESYDVHGDMPAVPPAVIESIRRNKVCLKGGLATPVGGGVSSLNMQLRKELDLFASLVNCANVPGLPTRHQNVDIVVIRENTEGEYSGLEHEVVPGVVESLKFCSERIAKYAFEYAYLNYRKKVTAVHKANIMKLADGLFLESCREIAAKYPSIEYNEIIVDNCCMQLVSRPEQFDVMVTPNLYGNLVANTAAGLVGGTGVMPGGKISAYFVSVVTSYYEWLIGLTWSIARNAGQHFLPGIIEYFSGGRLV
;
A
#
# COMPACT_ATOMS: atom_id res chain seq x y z
N MET A 1 24.45 -35.63 65.71
CA MET A 1 25.33 -36.01 64.57
C MET A 1 24.41 -36.45 63.44
N ALA A 2 24.20 -35.63 62.41
CA ALA A 2 24.96 -35.64 61.15
C ALA A 2 24.90 -37.03 60.48
N ARG A 3 24.62 -37.24 59.18
CA ARG A 3 24.49 -36.41 57.99
C ARG A 3 24.29 -37.42 56.83
N ARG A 4 23.72 -36.98 55.69
CA ARG A 4 23.88 -37.54 54.31
C ARG A 4 23.12 -38.86 54.05
N SER A 5 22.44 -39.09 52.93
CA SER A 5 22.56 -38.53 51.58
C SER A 5 21.34 -38.87 50.72
N ALA A 6 20.67 -37.85 50.18
CA ALA A 6 19.95 -37.90 48.91
C ALA A 6 20.60 -36.82 48.03
N PRO A 7 21.18 -37.16 46.87
CA PRO A 7 20.54 -36.72 45.62
C PRO A 7 20.91 -37.58 44.39
N LEU A 8 19.97 -38.41 43.90
CA LEU A 8 20.07 -39.03 42.56
C LEU A 8 18.99 -38.56 41.57
N LEU A 9 18.14 -37.61 41.98
CA LEU A 9 17.03 -37.08 41.17
C LEU A 9 17.20 -35.61 40.77
N ARG A 10 18.42 -35.06 40.84
CA ARG A 10 18.74 -33.67 40.43
C ARG A 10 19.68 -33.58 39.22
N ARG A 11 19.86 -34.67 38.46
CA ARG A 11 20.75 -34.74 37.29
C ARG A 11 20.05 -34.81 35.92
N LEU A 12 18.73 -34.54 35.86
CA LEU A 12 17.98 -34.44 34.60
C LEU A 12 17.47 -33.02 34.28
N VAL A 13 17.95 -32.00 35.02
CA VAL A 13 17.65 -30.58 34.75
C VAL A 13 18.93 -29.76 34.87
N SER A 14 19.89 -29.95 33.96
CA SER A 14 20.95 -28.96 33.66
C SER A 14 21.81 -29.41 32.48
N SER A 15 21.32 -29.23 31.25
CA SER A 15 22.17 -29.22 30.06
C SER A 15 21.45 -28.55 28.89
N ALA A 16 21.46 -27.22 28.87
CA ALA A 16 21.27 -26.45 27.65
C ALA A 16 22.52 -25.57 27.48
N PRO A 17 23.19 -25.57 26.31
CA PRO A 17 24.36 -24.74 26.08
C PRO A 17 23.95 -23.26 25.98
N PRO A 18 24.81 -22.31 26.42
CA PRO A 18 24.52 -20.89 26.35
C PRO A 18 24.66 -20.38 24.90
N LEU A 19 23.66 -19.60 24.45
CA LEU A 19 23.71 -18.90 23.16
C LEU A 19 24.83 -17.83 23.18
N PRO A 20 25.61 -17.67 22.10
CA PRO A 20 26.69 -16.70 22.06
C PRO A 20 26.14 -15.27 21.94
N GLY A 21 26.42 -14.46 22.97
CA GLY A 21 26.18 -13.02 22.98
C GLY A 21 26.97 -12.31 21.88
N HIS A 22 26.26 -11.57 21.01
CA HIS A 22 26.89 -10.59 20.13
C HIS A 22 26.82 -9.21 20.78
N GLY A 23 28.00 -8.61 20.91
CA GLY A 23 28.29 -7.37 21.60
C GLY A 23 27.56 -6.14 21.07
N GLY A 24 27.60 -5.09 21.89
CA GLY A 24 27.03 -3.78 21.63
C GLY A 24 27.57 -3.16 20.35
N GLY A 25 26.74 -3.16 19.31
CA GLY A 25 26.78 -2.16 18.25
C GLY A 25 25.63 -1.18 18.51
N ALA A 26 25.94 0.11 18.67
CA ALA A 26 24.94 1.16 18.77
C ALA A 26 23.98 1.07 17.58
N ARG A 27 22.78 0.51 17.80
CA ARG A 27 21.70 0.48 16.81
C ARG A 27 21.27 1.93 16.63
N ARG A 28 21.75 2.56 15.56
CA ARG A 28 21.29 3.88 15.12
C ARG A 28 19.77 3.81 15.04
N THR A 29 19.10 4.45 15.99
CA THR A 29 17.67 4.68 16.01
C THR A 29 17.39 5.65 14.87
N VAL A 30 17.09 5.13 13.68
CA VAL A 30 16.63 5.96 12.58
C VAL A 30 15.18 6.32 12.86
N THR A 31 14.99 7.60 13.11
CA THR A 31 13.80 8.35 13.50
C THR A 31 12.79 8.42 12.36
N TYR A 32 11.70 7.65 12.42
CA TYR A 32 10.39 8.04 11.87
C TYR A 32 9.18 7.28 12.46
N MET A 33 9.37 6.28 13.33
CA MET A 33 8.23 5.52 13.89
C MET A 33 8.12 5.64 15.42
N PRO A 34 6.98 6.10 15.97
CA PRO A 34 6.64 5.85 17.37
C PRO A 34 6.36 4.35 17.59
N ARG A 35 6.59 3.88 18.82
CA ARG A 35 6.54 2.45 19.17
C ARG A 35 5.11 1.87 19.08
N PRO A 36 4.94 0.58 18.72
CA PRO A 36 3.67 -0.15 18.86
C PRO A 36 3.37 -0.45 20.34
N GLY A 37 2.12 -0.24 20.79
CA GLY A 37 1.63 -0.80 22.06
C GLY A 37 1.60 0.13 23.27
N ASP A 38 1.56 1.45 23.09
CA ASP A 38 1.31 2.39 24.18
C ASP A 38 -0.16 2.41 24.64
N GLY A 39 -1.06 1.68 23.95
CA GLY A 39 -2.48 1.59 24.30
C GLY A 39 -3.23 2.91 24.16
N THR A 40 -2.58 3.94 23.63
CA THR A 40 -3.18 5.26 23.44
C THR A 40 -4.11 5.22 22.24
N PRO A 41 -5.38 5.65 22.38
CA PRO A 41 -6.28 5.77 21.26
C PRO A 41 -5.69 6.70 20.19
N ARG A 42 -5.61 6.24 18.94
CA ARG A 42 -5.09 7.05 17.83
C ARG A 42 -6.23 7.68 17.02
N PRO A 43 -6.15 8.99 16.70
CA PRO A 43 -7.11 9.60 15.78
C PRO A 43 -6.96 9.04 14.38
N VAL A 44 -8.08 8.76 13.74
CA VAL A 44 -8.15 8.53 12.31
C VAL A 44 -9.22 9.46 11.74
N THR A 45 -8.85 10.27 10.76
CA THR A 45 -9.85 11.07 10.02
C THR A 45 -10.69 10.13 9.18
N LEU A 46 -12.01 10.20 9.32
CA LEU A 46 -12.95 9.38 8.55
C LEU A 46 -13.73 10.26 7.58
N ILE A 47 -13.78 9.85 6.32
CA ILE A 47 -14.63 10.46 5.29
C ILE A 47 -15.55 9.35 4.77
N PRO A 48 -16.82 9.28 5.20
CA PRO A 48 -17.76 8.25 4.72
C PRO A 48 -17.90 8.24 3.20
N GLY A 49 -17.93 9.42 2.58
CA GLY A 49 -18.05 9.60 1.14
C GLY A 49 -19.44 9.28 0.59
N ASP A 50 -19.53 9.05 -0.71
CA ASP A 50 -20.79 8.93 -1.44
C ASP A 50 -21.16 7.47 -1.78
N GLY A 51 -22.43 7.29 -2.17
CA GLY A 51 -22.95 6.02 -2.68
C GLY A 51 -22.93 4.93 -1.60
N ILE A 52 -22.16 3.88 -1.84
CA ILE A 52 -21.98 2.77 -0.89
C ILE A 52 -20.86 3.03 0.14
N GLY A 53 -20.16 4.16 0.05
CA GLY A 53 -19.10 4.58 0.98
C GLY A 53 -19.52 4.50 2.47
N PRO A 54 -20.62 5.15 2.88
CA PRO A 54 -21.08 5.13 4.27
C PRO A 54 -21.39 3.74 4.82
N LEU A 55 -21.89 2.82 3.98
CA LEU A 55 -22.14 1.44 4.37
C LEU A 55 -20.83 0.70 4.67
N VAL A 56 -19.81 0.91 3.85
CA VAL A 56 -18.51 0.27 4.03
C VAL A 56 -17.76 0.87 5.22
N THR A 57 -17.74 2.19 5.36
CA THR A 57 -17.08 2.83 6.49
C THR A 57 -17.76 2.49 7.81
N GLY A 58 -19.09 2.43 7.84
CA GLY A 58 -19.84 2.00 9.02
C GLY A 58 -19.54 0.54 9.41
N ALA A 59 -19.38 -0.36 8.42
CA ALA A 59 -18.93 -1.73 8.69
C ALA A 59 -17.51 -1.77 9.27
N VAL A 60 -16.61 -0.89 8.81
CA VAL A 60 -15.25 -0.78 9.38
C VAL A 60 -15.31 -0.31 10.84
N GLU A 61 -16.14 0.69 11.16
CA GLU A 61 -16.32 1.15 12.54
C GLU A 61 -16.80 0.02 13.46
N GLN A 62 -17.82 -0.73 13.03
CA GLN A 62 -18.35 -1.89 13.79
C GLN A 62 -17.28 -2.95 14.05
N VAL A 63 -16.46 -3.27 13.04
CA VAL A 63 -15.38 -4.25 13.18
C VAL A 63 -14.28 -3.75 14.12
N MET A 64 -13.92 -2.46 14.04
CA MET A 64 -12.91 -1.87 14.92
C MET A 64 -13.38 -1.82 16.37
N GLU A 65 -14.65 -1.51 16.60
CA GLU A 65 -15.29 -1.54 17.91
C GLU A 65 -15.32 -2.97 18.48
N ALA A 66 -15.74 -3.95 17.68
CA ALA A 66 -15.77 -5.36 18.07
C ALA A 66 -14.37 -5.93 18.40
N MET A 67 -13.33 -5.45 17.73
CA MET A 67 -11.94 -5.81 18.01
C MET A 67 -11.33 -5.02 19.19
N HIS A 68 -12.06 -4.06 19.76
CA HIS A 68 -11.56 -3.11 20.75
C HIS A 68 -10.25 -2.44 20.31
N ALA A 69 -10.18 -2.07 19.03
CA ALA A 69 -9.01 -1.40 18.48
C ALA A 69 -8.85 -0.01 19.15
N PRO A 70 -7.63 0.40 19.53
CA PRO A 70 -7.38 1.71 20.14
C PRO A 70 -7.38 2.82 19.07
N VAL A 71 -8.53 3.01 18.41
CA VAL A 71 -8.71 3.97 17.31
C VAL A 71 -10.00 4.76 17.56
N TYR A 72 -9.92 6.08 17.39
CA TYR A 72 -11.11 6.93 17.38
C TYR A 72 -11.26 7.61 16.03
N PHE A 73 -12.48 7.62 15.50
CA PHE A 73 -12.77 8.19 14.20
C PHE A 73 -13.25 9.63 14.35
N GLU A 74 -12.53 10.56 13.71
CA GLU A 74 -12.97 11.94 13.51
C GLU A 74 -13.69 11.99 12.15
N SER A 75 -15.02 11.84 12.18
CA SER A 75 -15.82 11.79 10.96
C SER A 75 -16.09 13.18 10.40
N TYR A 76 -15.84 13.34 9.09
CA TYR A 76 -16.12 14.54 8.33
C TYR A 76 -17.00 14.21 7.14
N ASP A 77 -18.08 14.95 7.00
CA ASP A 77 -19.04 14.77 5.93
C ASP A 77 -18.56 15.51 4.67
N VAL A 78 -18.11 14.75 3.67
CA VAL A 78 -17.57 15.28 2.41
C VAL A 78 -18.20 14.51 1.26
N HIS A 79 -18.77 15.26 0.33
CA HIS A 79 -19.52 14.73 -0.80
C HIS A 79 -18.89 15.18 -2.12
N GLY A 80 -19.01 14.36 -3.16
CA GLY A 80 -18.42 14.57 -4.49
C GLY A 80 -18.93 15.80 -5.24
N ASP A 81 -20.10 16.32 -4.87
CA ASP A 81 -20.74 17.53 -5.42
C ASP A 81 -20.21 18.83 -4.80
N MET A 82 -19.42 18.74 -3.73
CA MET A 82 -18.79 19.90 -3.12
C MET A 82 -17.77 20.55 -4.06
N PRO A 83 -17.65 21.89 -4.06
CA PRO A 83 -16.73 22.60 -4.96
C PRO A 83 -15.25 22.37 -4.59
N ALA A 84 -14.97 22.13 -3.31
CA ALA A 84 -13.63 21.88 -2.80
C ALA A 84 -13.71 21.08 -1.50
N VAL A 85 -12.62 20.38 -1.17
CA VAL A 85 -12.47 19.73 0.14
C VAL A 85 -12.43 20.81 1.24
N PRO A 86 -13.25 20.69 2.31
CA PRO A 86 -13.20 21.65 3.40
C PRO A 86 -11.80 21.72 4.05
N PRO A 87 -11.26 22.92 4.34
CA PRO A 87 -9.94 23.08 4.94
C PRO A 87 -9.77 22.30 6.25
N ALA A 88 -10.82 22.22 7.07
CA ALA A 88 -10.84 21.47 8.32
C ALA A 88 -10.52 19.98 8.13
N VAL A 89 -10.91 19.39 7.00
CA VAL A 89 -10.61 17.98 6.68
C VAL A 89 -9.13 17.82 6.38
N ILE A 90 -8.56 18.71 5.57
CA ILE A 90 -7.13 18.69 5.23
C ILE A 90 -6.28 18.91 6.48
N GLU A 91 -6.69 19.81 7.36
CA GLU A 91 -6.04 20.04 8.67
C GLU A 91 -6.12 18.82 9.58
N SER A 92 -7.29 18.15 9.65
CA SER A 92 -7.45 16.90 10.39
C SER A 92 -6.53 15.80 9.84
N ILE A 93 -6.48 15.62 8.51
CA ILE A 93 -5.56 14.65 7.89
C ILE A 93 -4.11 15.01 8.18
N ARG A 94 -3.78 16.31 8.16
CA ARG A 94 -2.42 16.79 8.48
C ARG A 94 -2.04 16.59 9.93
N ARG A 95 -2.99 16.68 10.86
CA ARG A 95 -2.82 16.42 12.29
C ARG A 95 -2.68 14.93 12.58
N ASN A 96 -3.62 14.14 12.07
CA ASN A 96 -3.79 12.73 12.41
C ASN A 96 -2.86 11.82 11.60
N LYS A 97 -2.39 12.28 10.43
CA LYS A 97 -1.54 11.56 9.46
C LYS A 97 -2.18 10.34 8.79
N VAL A 98 -3.32 9.89 9.30
CA VAL A 98 -4.09 8.74 8.82
C VAL A 98 -5.50 9.19 8.46
N CYS A 99 -5.94 8.81 7.26
CA CYS A 99 -7.27 9.10 6.77
C CYS A 99 -7.88 7.85 6.15
N LEU A 100 -9.08 7.48 6.59
CA LEU A 100 -9.92 6.48 5.98
C LEU A 100 -10.99 7.18 5.16
N LYS A 101 -11.06 6.90 3.85
CA LYS A 101 -12.07 7.51 2.97
C LYS A 101 -12.84 6.50 2.14
N GLY A 102 -14.15 6.70 2.06
CA GLY A 102 -15.01 6.09 1.05
C GLY A 102 -14.81 6.70 -0.34
N GLY A 103 -15.57 6.17 -1.30
CA GLY A 103 -15.58 6.69 -2.67
C GLY A 103 -16.24 8.06 -2.74
N LEU A 104 -15.61 9.02 -3.41
CA LEU A 104 -16.24 10.32 -3.72
C LEU A 104 -16.65 10.31 -5.18
N ALA A 105 -17.91 10.60 -5.45
CA ALA A 105 -18.42 10.74 -6.81
C ALA A 105 -17.67 11.86 -7.53
N THR A 106 -17.46 11.71 -8.83
CA THR A 106 -16.87 12.76 -9.66
C THR A 106 -17.85 13.07 -10.80
N PRO A 107 -18.32 14.31 -10.93
CA PRO A 107 -19.24 14.67 -12.01
C PRO A 107 -18.56 14.48 -13.37
N VAL A 108 -19.27 13.85 -14.31
CA VAL A 108 -18.80 13.61 -15.68
C VAL A 108 -19.30 14.76 -16.55
N GLY A 109 -18.42 15.58 -17.12
CA GLY A 109 -18.85 16.70 -17.98
C GLY A 109 -17.99 17.97 -18.00
N GLY A 110 -16.87 18.01 -17.28
CA GLY A 110 -15.91 19.13 -17.33
C GLY A 110 -16.28 20.32 -16.43
N GLY A 111 -15.25 20.99 -15.89
CA GLY A 111 -15.38 22.25 -15.14
C GLY A 111 -14.92 22.20 -13.68
N VAL A 112 -14.88 21.04 -13.02
CA VAL A 112 -14.44 20.92 -11.62
C VAL A 112 -13.38 19.83 -11.49
N SER A 113 -12.22 20.16 -10.91
CA SER A 113 -11.20 19.17 -10.58
C SER A 113 -11.77 18.16 -9.58
N SER A 114 -11.69 16.86 -9.88
CA SER A 114 -12.16 15.80 -8.98
C SER A 114 -11.62 16.01 -7.55
N LEU A 115 -12.49 15.98 -6.54
CA LEU A 115 -12.08 16.08 -5.12
C LEU A 115 -11.05 14.99 -4.74
N ASN A 116 -11.14 13.83 -5.38
CA ASN A 116 -10.14 12.77 -5.23
C ASN A 116 -8.75 13.22 -5.70
N MET A 117 -8.69 13.98 -6.79
CA MET A 117 -7.44 14.52 -7.32
C MET A 117 -6.94 15.68 -6.45
N GLN A 118 -7.84 16.55 -5.97
CA GLN A 118 -7.50 17.63 -5.05
C GLN A 118 -6.80 17.08 -3.80
N LEU A 119 -7.41 16.08 -3.12
CA LEU A 119 -6.79 15.43 -1.96
C LEU A 119 -5.40 14.86 -2.26
N ARG A 120 -5.22 14.24 -3.43
CA ARG A 120 -3.93 13.64 -3.80
C ARG A 120 -2.86 14.70 -4.02
N LYS A 121 -3.21 15.82 -4.66
CA LYS A 121 -2.27 16.93 -4.92
C LYS A 121 -1.96 17.70 -3.63
N GLU A 122 -2.96 18.06 -2.83
CA GLU A 122 -2.77 18.87 -1.62
C GLU A 122 -2.04 18.14 -0.49
N LEU A 123 -2.15 16.81 -0.43
CA LEU A 123 -1.47 15.96 0.54
C LEU A 123 -0.23 15.27 -0.03
N ASP A 124 0.13 15.56 -1.29
CA ASP A 124 1.22 14.93 -2.04
C ASP A 124 1.24 13.39 -1.89
N LEU A 125 0.08 12.76 -2.10
CA LEU A 125 -0.10 11.31 -2.05
C LEU A 125 0.44 10.68 -3.34
N PHE A 126 1.76 10.68 -3.50
CA PHE A 126 2.45 10.32 -4.74
C PHE A 126 2.39 8.83 -5.09
N ALA A 127 2.28 7.94 -4.11
CA ALA A 127 2.26 6.50 -4.35
C ALA A 127 0.85 5.92 -4.13
N SER A 128 0.39 5.13 -5.09
CA SER A 128 -0.82 4.32 -4.99
C SER A 128 -0.43 2.86 -4.92
N LEU A 129 -0.67 2.24 -3.77
CA LEU A 129 -0.46 0.82 -3.53
C LEU A 129 -1.79 0.08 -3.73
N VAL A 130 -1.79 -1.00 -4.50
CA VAL A 130 -2.93 -1.92 -4.61
C VAL A 130 -2.40 -3.34 -4.44
N ASN A 131 -2.95 -4.07 -3.48
CA ASN A 131 -2.56 -5.46 -3.25
C ASN A 131 -3.59 -6.39 -3.89
N CYS A 132 -3.13 -7.21 -4.82
CA CYS A 132 -3.94 -8.14 -5.60
C CYS A 132 -3.57 -9.58 -5.26
N ALA A 133 -4.19 -10.10 -4.21
CA ALA A 133 -4.02 -11.47 -3.76
C ALA A 133 -5.32 -12.26 -3.87
N ASN A 134 -5.22 -13.56 -4.19
CA ASN A 134 -6.38 -14.44 -4.14
C ASN A 134 -6.86 -14.62 -2.69
N VAL A 135 -8.15 -14.37 -2.46
CA VAL A 135 -8.79 -14.59 -1.17
C VAL A 135 -9.20 -16.06 -1.04
N PRO A 136 -8.82 -16.76 0.05
CA PRO A 136 -9.27 -18.13 0.29
C PRO A 136 -10.79 -18.25 0.29
N GLY A 137 -11.33 -19.15 -0.53
CA GLY A 137 -12.77 -19.40 -0.64
C GLY A 137 -13.50 -18.59 -1.73
N LEU A 138 -12.84 -17.62 -2.36
CA LEU A 138 -13.40 -16.93 -3.52
C LEU A 138 -12.97 -17.63 -4.82
N PRO A 139 -13.90 -18.21 -5.61
CA PRO A 139 -13.55 -18.87 -6.86
C PRO A 139 -13.15 -17.84 -7.93
N THR A 140 -11.91 -17.95 -8.40
CA THR A 140 -11.35 -17.12 -9.47
C THR A 140 -10.74 -17.99 -10.56
N ARG A 141 -10.55 -17.43 -11.76
CA ARG A 141 -9.95 -18.16 -12.89
C ARG A 141 -8.49 -18.54 -12.62
N HIS A 142 -7.73 -17.63 -12.02
CA HIS A 142 -6.33 -17.83 -11.65
C HIS A 142 -6.22 -18.07 -10.15
N GLN A 143 -5.22 -18.86 -9.75
CA GLN A 143 -4.94 -19.20 -8.36
C GLN A 143 -3.50 -18.84 -8.03
N ASN A 144 -3.20 -18.63 -6.74
CA ASN A 144 -1.87 -18.26 -6.24
C ASN A 144 -1.30 -16.96 -6.84
N VAL A 145 -2.19 -16.03 -7.15
CA VAL A 145 -1.85 -14.65 -7.52
C VAL A 145 -1.63 -13.86 -6.24
N ASP A 146 -0.48 -13.20 -6.16
CA ASP A 146 -0.11 -12.28 -5.09
C ASP A 146 0.77 -11.18 -5.68
N ILE A 147 0.13 -10.16 -6.24
CA ILE A 147 0.75 -9.08 -6.99
C ILE A 147 0.52 -7.77 -6.26
N VAL A 148 1.57 -6.98 -6.09
CA VAL A 148 1.45 -5.63 -5.57
C VAL A 148 1.72 -4.62 -6.68
N VAL A 149 0.72 -3.79 -6.99
CA VAL A 149 0.85 -2.72 -7.97
C VAL A 149 1.12 -1.40 -7.26
N ILE A 150 2.28 -0.82 -7.54
CA ILE A 150 2.74 0.48 -7.06
C ILE A 150 2.70 1.46 -8.23
N ARG A 151 1.73 2.36 -8.16
CA ARG A 151 1.43 3.33 -9.20
C ARG A 151 1.81 4.73 -8.75
N GLU A 152 2.46 5.47 -9.63
CA GLU A 152 2.59 6.92 -9.50
C GLU A 152 1.20 7.58 -9.55
N ASN A 153 0.89 8.52 -8.66
CA ASN A 153 -0.46 9.01 -8.42
C ASN A 153 -0.65 10.54 -8.50
N THR A 154 0.40 11.30 -8.83
CA THR A 154 0.45 12.77 -8.78
C THR A 154 0.96 13.43 -10.06
N GLU A 155 1.76 12.74 -10.86
CA GLU A 155 2.33 13.21 -12.13
C GLU A 155 1.84 12.35 -13.31
N GLY A 156 2.54 12.42 -14.44
CA GLY A 156 2.15 11.80 -15.69
C GLY A 156 0.92 12.43 -16.34
N GLU A 157 0.15 11.60 -17.05
CA GLU A 157 -1.00 12.00 -17.86
C GLU A 157 -2.16 12.54 -16.99
N TYR A 158 -2.21 12.16 -15.72
CA TYR A 158 -3.22 12.65 -14.76
C TYR A 158 -2.88 14.00 -14.13
N SER A 159 -1.73 14.59 -14.48
CA SER A 159 -1.41 15.96 -14.07
C SER A 159 -2.43 16.97 -14.60
N GLY A 160 -3.05 16.66 -15.76
CA GLY A 160 -4.04 17.50 -16.44
C GLY A 160 -3.41 18.74 -17.09
N LEU A 161 -2.09 18.69 -17.33
CA LEU A 161 -1.35 19.78 -17.97
C LEU A 161 -1.47 19.64 -19.49
N GLU A 162 -2.58 20.17 -20.00
CA GLU A 162 -2.93 20.16 -21.41
C GLU A 162 -3.05 21.59 -21.91
N HIS A 163 -2.62 21.84 -23.15
CA HIS A 163 -2.84 23.11 -23.80
C HIS A 163 -3.12 22.91 -25.28
N GLU A 164 -3.94 23.79 -25.84
CA GLU A 164 -4.23 23.82 -27.27
C GLU A 164 -3.17 24.71 -27.94
N VAL A 165 -2.34 24.10 -28.79
CA VAL A 165 -1.25 24.81 -29.49
C VAL A 165 -1.82 25.65 -30.64
N VAL A 166 -2.75 25.05 -31.38
CA VAL A 166 -3.55 25.68 -32.43
C VAL A 166 -4.96 25.07 -32.39
N PRO A 167 -6.00 25.77 -32.89
CA PRO A 167 -7.37 25.24 -32.89
C PRO A 167 -7.44 23.80 -33.44
N GLY A 168 -7.87 22.86 -32.60
CA GLY A 168 -7.98 21.43 -32.91
C GLY A 168 -6.74 20.58 -32.59
N VAL A 169 -5.66 21.15 -32.04
CA VAL A 169 -4.43 20.43 -31.68
C VAL A 169 -4.11 20.64 -30.20
N VAL A 170 -4.33 19.58 -29.41
CA VAL A 170 -4.07 19.56 -27.97
C VAL A 170 -2.80 18.77 -27.67
N GLU A 171 -1.90 19.38 -26.90
CA GLU A 171 -0.70 18.75 -26.37
C GLU A 171 -0.89 18.45 -24.88
N SER A 172 -0.41 17.28 -24.43
CA SER A 172 -0.45 16.84 -23.04
C SER A 172 0.98 16.55 -22.55
N LEU A 173 1.34 17.12 -21.39
CA LEU A 173 2.68 17.04 -20.83
C LEU A 173 2.80 15.89 -19.82
N LYS A 174 3.81 15.04 -20.02
CA LYS A 174 4.12 13.91 -19.13
C LYS A 174 5.39 14.16 -18.33
N PHE A 175 5.26 14.12 -17.00
CA PHE A 175 6.37 14.20 -16.05
C PHE A 175 6.63 12.86 -15.37
N CYS A 176 7.89 12.62 -15.00
CA CYS A 176 8.31 11.42 -14.28
C CYS A 176 9.35 11.77 -13.23
N SER A 177 9.23 11.18 -12.05
CA SER A 177 10.10 11.36 -10.88
C SER A 177 10.63 10.02 -10.36
N GLU A 178 11.87 10.04 -9.84
CA GLU A 178 12.53 8.88 -9.23
C GLU A 178 11.82 8.37 -7.96
N ARG A 179 10.99 9.21 -7.32
CA ARG A 179 10.41 8.92 -5.99
C ARG A 179 9.56 7.65 -5.95
N ILE A 180 8.84 7.33 -7.03
CA ILE A 180 8.00 6.13 -7.08
C ILE A 180 8.84 4.86 -7.19
N ALA A 181 9.96 4.91 -7.92
CA ALA A 181 10.90 3.81 -8.01
C ALA A 181 11.52 3.52 -6.65
N LYS A 182 12.02 4.56 -5.97
CA LYS A 182 12.55 4.43 -4.60
C LYS A 182 11.55 3.77 -3.66
N TYR A 183 10.31 4.26 -3.67
CA TYR A 183 9.24 3.71 -2.84
C TYR A 183 8.94 2.23 -3.17
N ALA A 184 8.94 1.85 -4.44
CA ALA A 184 8.66 0.48 -4.87
C ALA A 184 9.72 -0.51 -4.39
N PHE A 185 11.00 -0.15 -4.52
CA PHE A 185 12.10 -1.00 -4.04
C PHE A 185 12.16 -1.05 -2.50
N GLU A 186 11.95 0.07 -1.81
CA GLU A 186 11.85 0.09 -0.35
C GLU A 186 10.70 -0.79 0.15
N TYR A 187 9.53 -0.70 -0.49
CA TYR A 187 8.40 -1.56 -0.19
C TYR A 187 8.75 -3.03 -0.43
N ALA A 188 9.36 -3.36 -1.57
CA ALA A 188 9.73 -4.74 -1.88
C ALA A 188 10.72 -5.30 -0.84
N TYR A 189 11.73 -4.52 -0.47
CA TYR A 189 12.75 -4.90 0.51
C TYR A 189 12.15 -5.14 1.90
N LEU A 190 11.31 -4.22 2.40
CA LEU A 190 10.69 -4.33 3.73
C LEU A 190 9.70 -5.50 3.83
N ASN A 191 9.19 -5.96 2.69
CA ASN A 191 8.16 -6.99 2.61
C ASN A 191 8.66 -8.33 2.13
N TYR A 192 9.99 -8.49 2.08
CA TYR A 192 10.63 -9.72 1.64
C TYR A 192 10.16 -10.17 0.25
N ARG A 193 9.76 -9.21 -0.59
CA ARG A 193 9.42 -9.42 -1.99
C ARG A 193 10.71 -9.58 -2.78
N LYS A 194 10.69 -10.46 -3.76
CA LYS A 194 11.92 -10.89 -4.45
C LYS A 194 12.10 -10.20 -5.78
N LYS A 195 11.02 -9.69 -6.38
CA LYS A 195 11.06 -9.14 -7.72
C LYS A 195 10.27 -7.84 -7.86
N VAL A 196 10.87 -6.88 -8.56
CA VAL A 196 10.23 -5.62 -8.97
C VAL A 196 10.24 -5.55 -10.49
N THR A 197 9.07 -5.35 -11.09
CA THR A 197 8.89 -5.22 -12.54
C THR A 197 8.45 -3.80 -12.89
N ALA A 198 9.24 -3.07 -13.66
CA ALA A 198 8.86 -1.77 -14.19
C ALA A 198 8.02 -1.92 -15.47
N VAL A 199 6.80 -1.37 -15.46
CA VAL A 199 5.89 -1.40 -16.61
C VAL A 199 5.96 -0.06 -17.35
N HIS A 200 6.22 -0.10 -18.64
CA HIS A 200 6.49 1.10 -19.44
C HIS A 200 6.03 0.96 -20.91
N LYS A 201 6.18 2.05 -21.68
CA LYS A 201 5.98 2.12 -23.13
C LYS A 201 7.14 2.88 -23.80
N ALA A 202 8.35 2.67 -23.30
CA ALA A 202 9.57 3.33 -23.80
C ALA A 202 9.92 3.02 -25.27
N ASN A 203 9.33 1.98 -25.86
CA ASN A 203 9.46 1.70 -27.29
C ASN A 203 8.81 2.78 -28.17
N ILE A 204 7.77 3.46 -27.66
CA ILE A 204 7.10 4.59 -28.31
C ILE A 204 7.56 5.91 -27.67
N MET A 205 7.42 6.04 -26.34
CA MET A 205 7.79 7.25 -25.60
C MET A 205 9.22 7.16 -25.08
N LYS A 206 10.18 7.30 -25.99
CA LYS A 206 11.60 7.08 -25.70
C LYS A 206 12.16 7.99 -24.61
N LEU A 207 11.68 9.23 -24.51
CA LEU A 207 12.17 10.21 -23.53
C LEU A 207 11.49 10.05 -22.16
N ALA A 208 10.17 10.21 -22.10
CA ALA A 208 9.44 10.21 -20.83
C ALA A 208 9.52 8.85 -20.12
N ASP A 209 9.24 7.75 -20.83
CA ASP A 209 9.33 6.42 -20.23
C ASP A 209 10.77 5.90 -20.21
N GLY A 210 11.67 6.43 -21.04
CA GLY A 210 13.10 6.18 -20.92
C GLY A 210 13.65 6.68 -19.59
N LEU A 211 13.31 7.93 -19.22
CA LEU A 211 13.69 8.53 -17.94
C LEU A 211 13.12 7.74 -16.75
N PHE A 212 11.88 7.25 -16.85
CA PHE A 212 11.29 6.37 -15.83
C PHE A 212 12.11 5.10 -15.63
N LEU A 213 12.51 4.44 -16.72
CA LEU A 213 13.33 3.23 -16.66
C LEU A 213 14.74 3.50 -16.12
N GLU A 214 15.37 4.61 -16.53
CA GLU A 214 16.67 5.02 -15.98
C GLU A 214 16.60 5.19 -14.47
N SER A 215 15.58 5.90 -13.98
CA SER A 215 15.33 6.06 -12.54
C SER A 215 15.12 4.71 -11.83
N CYS A 216 14.37 3.78 -12.44
CA CYS A 216 14.16 2.45 -11.88
C CYS A 216 15.47 1.63 -11.83
N ARG A 217 16.29 1.69 -12.87
CA ARG A 217 17.60 1.00 -12.94
C ARG A 217 18.58 1.55 -11.91
N GLU A 218 18.62 2.88 -11.74
CA GLU A 218 19.48 3.54 -10.74
C GLU A 218 19.12 3.13 -9.32
N ILE A 219 17.83 3.04 -9.00
CA ILE A 219 17.38 2.52 -7.71
C ILE A 219 17.63 1.01 -7.58
N ALA A 220 17.39 0.23 -8.64
CA ALA A 220 17.61 -1.22 -8.64
C ALA A 220 19.06 -1.58 -8.26
N ALA A 221 20.04 -0.80 -8.74
CA ALA A 221 21.45 -0.97 -8.41
C ALA A 221 21.73 -0.84 -6.88
N LYS A 222 20.89 -0.12 -6.15
CA LYS A 222 20.99 0.05 -4.68
C LYS A 222 20.42 -1.15 -3.91
N TYR A 223 19.64 -2.02 -4.56
CA TYR A 223 18.95 -3.18 -3.97
C TYR A 223 19.28 -4.50 -4.69
N PRO A 224 20.53 -5.01 -4.62
CA PRO A 224 20.98 -6.16 -5.39
C PRO A 224 20.28 -7.49 -5.02
N SER A 225 19.60 -7.54 -3.88
CA SER A 225 18.83 -8.72 -3.44
C SER A 225 17.48 -8.87 -4.15
N ILE A 226 17.02 -7.83 -4.85
CA ILE A 226 15.73 -7.78 -5.53
C ILE A 226 15.97 -7.92 -7.03
N GLU A 227 15.34 -8.92 -7.64
CA GLU A 227 15.35 -9.10 -9.09
C GLU A 227 14.60 -7.94 -9.76
N TYR A 228 15.25 -7.26 -10.71
CA TYR A 228 14.66 -6.17 -11.47
C TYR A 228 14.41 -6.56 -12.92
N ASN A 229 13.18 -6.35 -13.40
CA ASN A 229 12.77 -6.63 -14.78
C ASN A 229 11.98 -5.47 -15.36
N GLU A 230 11.96 -5.40 -16.69
CA GLU A 230 11.24 -4.37 -17.45
C GLU A 230 10.28 -5.03 -18.43
N ILE A 231 9.07 -4.51 -18.52
CA ILE A 231 8.06 -5.04 -19.44
C ILE A 231 7.26 -3.92 -20.10
N ILE A 232 7.05 -4.05 -21.39
CA ILE A 232 6.18 -3.15 -22.15
C ILE A 232 4.73 -3.41 -21.74
N VAL A 233 3.95 -2.35 -21.49
CA VAL A 233 2.58 -2.42 -20.95
C VAL A 233 1.64 -3.34 -21.75
N ASP A 234 1.72 -3.36 -23.08
CA ASP A 234 0.88 -4.26 -23.90
C ASP A 234 1.18 -5.73 -23.62
N ASN A 235 2.47 -6.09 -23.57
CA ASN A 235 2.91 -7.44 -23.22
C ASN A 235 2.55 -7.73 -21.75
N CYS A 236 2.68 -6.74 -20.87
CA CYS A 236 2.27 -6.85 -19.48
C CYS A 236 0.80 -7.24 -19.34
N CYS A 237 -0.11 -6.59 -20.07
CA CYS A 237 -1.52 -6.93 -20.06
C CYS A 237 -1.78 -8.36 -20.55
N MET A 238 -1.13 -8.78 -21.64
CA MET A 238 -1.22 -10.15 -22.16
C MET A 238 -0.70 -11.18 -21.15
N GLN A 239 0.42 -10.89 -20.49
CA GLN A 239 1.04 -11.76 -19.50
C GLN A 239 0.24 -11.83 -18.20
N LEU A 240 -0.38 -10.72 -17.77
CA LEU A 240 -1.23 -10.68 -16.58
C LEU A 240 -2.44 -11.60 -16.72
N VAL A 241 -3.12 -11.60 -17.87
CA VAL A 241 -4.29 -12.47 -18.07
C VAL A 241 -3.93 -13.93 -18.37
N SER A 242 -2.68 -14.19 -18.79
CA SER A 242 -2.24 -15.55 -19.15
C SER A 242 -1.58 -16.27 -17.99
N ARG A 243 -0.65 -15.60 -17.30
CA ARG A 243 0.16 -16.16 -16.21
C ARG A 243 0.49 -15.07 -15.18
N PRO A 244 -0.49 -14.61 -14.38
CA PRO A 244 -0.31 -13.53 -13.41
C PRO A 244 0.70 -13.86 -12.30
N GLU A 245 0.79 -15.13 -11.88
CA GLU A 245 1.71 -15.63 -10.85
C GLU A 245 3.20 -15.40 -11.13
N GLN A 246 3.57 -14.93 -12.33
CA GLN A 246 4.94 -14.51 -12.61
C GLN A 246 5.28 -13.13 -12.05
N PHE A 247 4.30 -12.29 -11.71
CA PHE A 247 4.54 -10.95 -11.17
C PHE A 247 4.57 -10.97 -9.64
N ASP A 248 5.35 -10.05 -9.06
CA ASP A 248 5.48 -9.88 -7.61
C ASP A 248 5.16 -8.41 -7.27
N VAL A 249 6.16 -7.52 -7.25
CA VAL A 249 5.91 -6.07 -7.19
C VAL A 249 5.99 -5.47 -8.60
N MET A 250 5.02 -4.63 -8.96
CA MET A 250 4.97 -3.92 -10.24
C MET A 250 5.01 -2.43 -9.98
N VAL A 251 5.95 -1.72 -10.62
CA VAL A 251 6.04 -0.26 -10.54
C VAL A 251 5.65 0.35 -11.88
N THR A 252 4.77 1.34 -11.85
CA THR A 252 4.19 1.91 -13.08
C THR A 252 4.03 3.43 -13.01
N PRO A 253 4.14 4.15 -14.13
CA PRO A 253 3.61 5.49 -14.29
C PRO A 253 2.08 5.53 -14.08
N ASN A 254 1.54 6.74 -13.97
CA ASN A 254 0.17 6.95 -13.51
C ASN A 254 -0.91 6.30 -14.38
N LEU A 255 -0.88 6.50 -15.70
CA LEU A 255 -1.89 5.94 -16.60
C LEU A 255 -1.90 4.42 -16.62
N TYR A 256 -0.74 3.81 -16.80
CA TYR A 256 -0.59 2.36 -16.91
C TYR A 256 -0.93 1.66 -15.62
N GLY A 257 -0.59 2.26 -14.49
CA GLY A 257 -0.92 1.72 -13.18
C GLY A 257 -2.41 1.54 -12.95
N ASN A 258 -3.24 2.45 -13.47
CA ASN A 258 -4.69 2.30 -13.34
C ASN A 258 -5.20 1.07 -14.10
N LEU A 259 -4.71 0.88 -15.32
CA LEU A 259 -5.09 -0.24 -16.17
C LEU A 259 -4.62 -1.55 -15.56
N VAL A 260 -3.33 -1.64 -15.21
CA VAL A 260 -2.71 -2.83 -14.60
C VAL A 260 -3.37 -3.19 -13.28
N ALA A 261 -3.62 -2.22 -12.40
CA ALA A 261 -4.26 -2.47 -11.11
C ALA A 261 -5.70 -2.99 -11.27
N ASN A 262 -6.49 -2.42 -12.19
CA ASN A 262 -7.86 -2.88 -12.44
C ASN A 262 -7.90 -4.27 -13.08
N THR A 263 -6.98 -4.55 -14.01
CA THR A 263 -6.84 -5.90 -14.58
C THR A 263 -6.45 -6.90 -13.50
N ALA A 264 -5.43 -6.60 -12.71
CA ALA A 264 -5.00 -7.45 -11.61
C ALA A 264 -6.12 -7.70 -10.60
N ALA A 265 -6.88 -6.65 -10.23
CA ALA A 265 -8.07 -6.76 -9.39
C ALA A 265 -9.12 -7.71 -9.98
N GLY A 266 -9.42 -7.58 -11.28
CA GLY A 266 -10.36 -8.45 -11.98
C GLY A 266 -9.97 -9.92 -11.95
N LEU A 267 -8.67 -10.24 -11.95
CA LEU A 267 -8.18 -11.62 -11.94
C LEU A 267 -8.40 -12.34 -10.60
N VAL A 268 -8.47 -11.58 -9.50
CA VAL A 268 -8.53 -12.10 -8.13
C VAL A 268 -9.88 -11.90 -7.45
N GLY A 269 -10.91 -11.45 -8.19
CA GLY A 269 -12.29 -11.33 -7.67
C GLY A 269 -12.95 -9.96 -7.87
N GLY A 270 -12.24 -9.02 -8.50
CA GLY A 270 -12.72 -7.67 -8.80
C GLY A 270 -12.19 -6.62 -7.81
N THR A 271 -12.50 -5.35 -8.09
CA THR A 271 -12.23 -4.22 -7.16
C THR A 271 -12.98 -4.37 -5.83
N GLY A 272 -13.94 -5.28 -5.82
CA GLY A 272 -14.68 -5.85 -4.72
C GLY A 272 -13.85 -6.42 -3.57
N VAL A 273 -12.58 -6.80 -3.79
CA VAL A 273 -11.77 -7.58 -2.82
C VAL A 273 -10.34 -7.06 -2.64
N MET A 274 -10.06 -5.84 -3.08
CA MET A 274 -8.70 -5.34 -3.29
C MET A 274 -8.37 -4.19 -2.35
N PRO A 275 -7.57 -4.42 -1.29
CA PRO A 275 -7.14 -3.34 -0.43
C PRO A 275 -6.13 -2.43 -1.17
N GLY A 276 -6.35 -1.12 -1.04
CA GLY A 276 -5.49 -0.10 -1.61
C GLY A 276 -5.17 1.01 -0.63
N GLY A 277 -4.02 1.66 -0.84
CA GLY A 277 -3.57 2.78 -0.04
C GLY A 277 -2.93 3.86 -0.90
N LYS A 278 -3.15 5.12 -0.54
CA LYS A 278 -2.48 6.29 -1.12
C LYS A 278 -1.50 6.83 -0.10
N ILE A 279 -0.26 7.00 -0.52
CA ILE A 279 0.87 7.17 0.40
C ILE A 279 1.66 8.40 -0.03
N SER A 280 2.01 9.21 0.95
CA SER A 280 2.89 10.36 0.86
C SER A 280 4.15 10.11 1.69
N ALA A 281 5.14 10.99 1.57
CA ALA A 281 6.32 10.97 2.43
C ALA A 281 5.97 11.22 3.92
N TYR A 282 4.86 11.89 4.20
CA TYR A 282 4.47 12.30 5.56
C TYR A 282 3.11 11.78 6.01
N PHE A 283 2.29 11.24 5.10
CA PHE A 283 0.89 10.90 5.34
C PHE A 283 0.56 9.54 4.73
N VAL A 284 -0.35 8.81 5.37
CA VAL A 284 -0.94 7.59 4.81
C VAL A 284 -2.45 7.78 4.74
N SER A 285 -2.99 7.86 3.53
CA SER A 285 -4.43 7.83 3.31
C SER A 285 -4.82 6.45 2.82
N VAL A 286 -5.58 5.72 3.62
CA VAL A 286 -6.15 4.43 3.23
C VAL A 286 -7.45 4.72 2.47
N VAL A 287 -7.47 4.34 1.19
CA VAL A 287 -8.63 4.56 0.32
C VAL A 287 -9.27 3.22 0.01
N THR A 288 -10.54 3.15 0.35
CA THR A 288 -11.38 1.95 0.33
C THR A 288 -11.59 1.40 -1.07
N SER A 289 -11.06 0.20 -1.34
CA SER A 289 -11.73 -0.78 -2.20
C SER A 289 -11.99 -2.05 -1.39
N TYR A 290 -13.10 -2.67 -1.76
CA TYR A 290 -13.94 -3.60 -1.02
C TYR A 290 -13.18 -4.89 -0.62
N TYR A 291 -13.65 -5.61 0.40
CA TYR A 291 -13.18 -6.93 0.89
C TYR A 291 -11.68 -7.27 0.83
N GLU A 292 -10.87 -6.69 1.72
CA GLU A 292 -10.22 -7.42 2.81
C GLU A 292 -9.48 -6.37 3.64
N TRP A 293 -10.21 -5.90 4.64
CA TRP A 293 -9.95 -4.70 5.41
C TRP A 293 -8.95 -4.91 6.55
N LEU A 294 -8.73 -6.16 6.94
CA LEU A 294 -7.77 -6.49 7.98
C LEU A 294 -6.36 -6.26 7.48
N ILE A 295 -5.99 -6.66 6.26
CA ILE A 295 -4.59 -6.58 5.79
C ILE A 295 -4.16 -5.12 5.60
N GLY A 296 -4.96 -4.26 4.96
CA GLY A 296 -4.57 -2.87 4.66
C GLY A 296 -4.49 -1.96 5.89
N LEU A 297 -5.43 -2.09 6.84
CA LEU A 297 -5.39 -1.33 8.08
C LEU A 297 -4.36 -1.92 9.05
N THR A 298 -4.25 -3.25 9.17
CA THR A 298 -3.13 -3.84 9.92
C THR A 298 -1.80 -3.56 9.25
N TRP A 299 -1.72 -3.31 7.95
CA TRP A 299 -0.50 -2.83 7.29
C TRP A 299 -0.20 -1.38 7.58
N SER A 300 -1.18 -0.49 7.48
CA SER A 300 -1.00 0.93 7.79
C SER A 300 -0.69 1.12 9.28
N ILE A 301 -1.35 0.34 10.14
CA ILE A 301 -1.11 0.25 11.57
C ILE A 301 0.23 -0.45 11.83
N ALA A 302 0.57 -1.61 11.26
CA ALA A 302 1.86 -2.30 11.47
C ALA A 302 3.05 -1.57 10.85
N ARG A 303 2.85 -0.76 9.81
CA ARG A 303 3.84 0.17 9.27
C ARG A 303 3.94 1.43 10.13
N ASN A 304 2.91 1.81 10.90
CA ASN A 304 2.98 2.83 11.96
C ASN A 304 3.28 2.28 13.36
N ALA A 305 3.38 0.96 13.49
CA ALA A 305 3.43 0.20 14.74
C ALA A 305 4.34 -1.01 14.51
N GLY A 306 5.54 -0.73 13.96
CA GLY A 306 6.59 -1.68 13.57
C GLY A 306 6.45 -3.08 14.15
N GLN A 307 6.14 -4.05 13.27
CA GLN A 307 6.20 -5.49 13.47
C GLN A 307 6.28 -5.94 14.94
N HIS A 308 5.13 -6.13 15.60
CA HIS A 308 4.96 -7.05 16.74
C HIS A 308 3.49 -7.22 17.13
N PHE A 309 2.57 -6.42 16.60
CA PHE A 309 1.16 -6.81 16.59
C PHE A 309 0.98 -7.92 15.54
N LEU A 310 0.36 -9.02 15.95
CA LEU A 310 -0.17 -10.13 15.14
C LEU A 310 0.73 -11.37 14.91
N PRO A 311 1.15 -12.10 15.96
CA PRO A 311 1.31 -13.55 15.83
C PRO A 311 -0.05 -14.22 15.57
N GLY A 312 -1.09 -13.87 16.34
CA GLY A 312 -2.37 -14.59 16.32
C GLY A 312 -3.32 -14.32 15.14
N ILE A 313 -3.26 -13.12 14.53
CA ILE A 313 -4.14 -12.78 13.38
C ILE A 313 -3.52 -13.24 12.06
N ILE A 314 -2.18 -13.27 11.95
CA ILE A 314 -1.50 -13.88 10.80
C ILE A 314 -1.68 -15.41 10.85
N GLU A 315 -1.64 -16.05 12.02
CA GLU A 315 -1.89 -17.50 12.16
C GLU A 315 -3.30 -17.93 11.71
N TYR A 316 -4.32 -17.10 11.91
CA TYR A 316 -5.70 -17.45 11.56
C TYR A 316 -5.98 -17.34 10.04
N PHE A 317 -5.28 -16.47 9.32
CA PHE A 317 -5.50 -16.23 7.88
C PHE A 317 -4.41 -16.83 6.97
N SER A 318 -3.25 -17.22 7.52
CA SER A 318 -2.18 -17.89 6.75
C SER A 318 -2.42 -19.38 6.49
N GLY A 319 -3.57 -19.94 6.87
CA GLY A 319 -3.89 -21.34 6.61
C GLY A 319 -2.79 -22.28 7.07
N GLY A 320 -2.39 -22.18 8.34
CA GLY A 320 -1.52 -23.13 9.04
C GLY A 320 -0.47 -23.83 8.17
N ARG A 321 0.65 -23.16 7.86
CA ARG A 321 1.91 -23.81 7.48
C ARG A 321 3.09 -22.87 7.70
N LEU A 322 3.72 -23.00 8.87
CA LEU A 322 5.14 -22.72 9.10
C LEU A 322 5.63 -23.69 10.20
N VAL A 323 6.27 -24.77 9.75
CA VAL A 323 7.39 -25.43 10.46
C VAL A 323 8.65 -24.84 9.84
#